data_AF-A0A547NH21-F1
#
_entry.id   AF-A0A547NH21-F1
#
_cell.length_a   1.000
_cell.length_b   1.000
_cell.length_c   1.000
_cell.angle_alpha   90.00
_cell.angle_beta   90.00
_cell.angle_gamma   90.00
#
_symmetry.space_group_name_H-M   'P 1'
#
loop_
_entity.id
_entity.type
_entity.pdbx_description
1 polymer ?
#
loop_
_entity_poly.entity_id
_entity_poly.type
_entity_poly.pdbx_seq_one_letter_code
_entity_poly.pdbx_strand_id
1 'polypeptide(L)'
;MSKIIDGTSVAADVLAKLKVVAQQLTGETGVVPGIAVVIVGQDPASQVYVASKGKKAEECGFHSTEHALPTHTTEEELVALVEKLNANLGIHGILVQLPLPDHIDSGRIIQTIAPEKDVDGFHFINVGKLGTGQLDTAFVPCTPAGSMILIERVHGRDLSGFSAVVVGRSNIVGKPIANLLLHANATVTIAHSRTKNLPELCRSADILVAAVGRPEMIKADWVKPGATVIDVGINRISGAGNGKARLVGDVAFEEAATKAGAITPVPGGVGPMTIALLMANTLTAASRAAGRAFALEACS
;
A
#
# COMPACT_ATOMS: atom_id res chain seq x y z
N MET A 1 -14.61 -18.78 -15.61
CA MET A 1 -14.20 -17.36 -15.73
C MET A 1 -13.87 -16.86 -14.33
N SER A 2 -12.72 -16.22 -14.16
CA SER A 2 -12.32 -15.63 -12.87
C SER A 2 -13.13 -14.37 -12.55
N LYS A 3 -13.43 -14.14 -11.27
CA LYS A 3 -13.99 -12.88 -10.78
C LYS A 3 -12.88 -11.81 -10.75
N ILE A 4 -13.07 -10.71 -11.47
CA ILE A 4 -12.13 -9.58 -11.41
C ILE A 4 -12.35 -8.81 -10.10
N ILE A 5 -11.25 -8.60 -9.36
CA ILE A 5 -11.24 -7.81 -8.13
C ILE A 5 -10.89 -6.37 -8.52
N ASP A 6 -11.92 -5.56 -8.78
CA ASP A 6 -11.78 -4.17 -9.20
C ASP A 6 -11.41 -3.26 -8.01
N GLY A 7 -10.12 -3.10 -7.79
CA GLY A 7 -9.61 -2.22 -6.73
C GLY A 7 -9.80 -0.74 -7.03
N THR A 8 -10.07 -0.34 -8.28
CA THR A 8 -10.41 1.06 -8.61
C THR A 8 -11.77 1.41 -8.05
N SER A 9 -12.76 0.54 -8.26
CA SER A 9 -14.10 0.71 -7.66
C SER A 9 -14.04 0.69 -6.14
N VAL A 10 -13.32 -0.27 -5.55
CA VAL A 10 -13.20 -0.36 -4.07
C VAL A 10 -12.50 0.89 -3.50
N ALA A 11 -11.44 1.37 -4.13
CA ALA A 11 -10.75 2.58 -3.68
C ALA A 11 -11.65 3.82 -3.77
N ALA A 12 -12.47 3.94 -4.81
CA ALA A 12 -13.42 5.03 -4.95
C ALA A 12 -14.47 5.04 -3.81
N ASP A 13 -15.01 3.87 -3.47
CA ASP A 13 -15.95 3.72 -2.35
C ASP A 13 -15.32 4.13 -1.02
N VAL A 14 -14.07 3.68 -0.76
CA VAL A 14 -13.32 4.02 0.46
C VAL A 14 -13.10 5.53 0.53
N LEU A 15 -12.60 6.15 -0.54
CA LEU A 15 -12.34 7.60 -0.60
C LEU A 15 -13.62 8.42 -0.39
N ALA A 16 -14.76 7.99 -0.95
CA ALA A 16 -16.03 8.67 -0.77
C ALA A 16 -16.45 8.69 0.72
N LYS A 17 -16.28 7.57 1.43
CA LYS A 17 -16.57 7.49 2.87
C LYS A 17 -15.57 8.31 3.70
N LEU A 18 -14.27 8.23 3.38
CA LEU A 18 -13.24 9.02 4.07
C LEU A 18 -13.51 10.52 3.98
N LYS A 19 -13.97 11.01 2.83
CA LYS A 19 -14.37 12.40 2.66
C LYS A 19 -15.46 12.83 3.64
N VAL A 20 -16.50 12.00 3.80
CA VAL A 20 -17.60 12.28 4.75
C VAL A 20 -17.08 12.33 6.19
N VAL A 21 -16.27 11.35 6.58
CA VAL A 21 -15.70 11.30 7.93
C VAL A 21 -14.76 12.48 8.19
N ALA A 22 -13.96 12.89 7.21
CA ALA A 22 -13.07 14.04 7.34
C ALA A 22 -13.83 15.36 7.48
N GLN A 23 -14.94 15.52 6.74
CA GLN A 23 -15.84 16.66 6.89
C GLN A 23 -16.47 16.70 8.29
N GLN A 24 -16.90 15.55 8.81
CA GLN A 24 -17.43 15.44 10.16
C GLN A 24 -16.37 15.79 11.21
N LEU A 25 -15.16 15.22 11.12
CA LEU A 25 -14.04 15.52 12.02
C LEU A 25 -13.75 17.03 12.05
N THR A 26 -13.64 17.63 10.87
CA THR A 26 -13.38 19.07 10.72
C THR A 26 -14.50 19.90 11.33
N GLY A 27 -15.76 19.56 11.07
CA GLY A 27 -16.91 20.27 11.61
C GLY A 27 -17.04 20.19 13.14
N GLU A 28 -16.69 19.04 13.72
CA GLU A 28 -16.81 18.79 15.17
C GLU A 28 -15.64 19.31 16.00
N THR A 29 -14.43 19.36 15.41
CA THR A 29 -13.19 19.62 16.17
C THR A 29 -12.38 20.80 15.65
N GLY A 30 -12.68 21.28 14.43
CA GLY A 30 -11.86 22.27 13.73
C GLY A 30 -10.54 21.71 13.16
N VAL A 31 -10.22 20.43 13.41
CA VAL A 31 -9.01 19.79 12.90
C VAL A 31 -9.23 19.32 11.47
N VAL A 32 -8.49 19.93 10.53
CA VAL A 32 -8.42 19.51 9.14
C VAL A 32 -7.29 18.48 8.99
N PRO A 33 -7.55 17.26 8.48
CA PRO A 33 -6.49 16.31 8.20
C PRO A 33 -5.43 16.91 7.28
N GLY A 34 -4.17 16.67 7.59
CA GLY A 34 -3.04 17.34 6.95
C GLY A 34 -1.98 16.33 6.54
N ILE A 35 -1.56 16.35 5.28
CA ILE A 35 -0.53 15.46 4.75
C ILE A 35 0.58 16.26 4.06
N ALA A 36 1.83 15.91 4.38
CA ALA A 36 3.00 16.39 3.67
C ALA A 36 3.57 15.27 2.80
N VAL A 37 3.76 15.54 1.51
CA VAL A 37 4.39 14.63 0.56
C VAL A 37 5.74 15.20 0.15
N VAL A 38 6.80 14.44 0.37
CA VAL A 38 8.18 14.83 0.05
C VAL A 38 8.67 13.96 -1.10
N ILE A 39 9.20 14.60 -2.15
CA ILE A 39 9.81 13.93 -3.29
C ILE A 39 11.22 14.50 -3.50
N VAL A 40 12.19 13.62 -3.76
CA VAL A 40 13.58 14.01 -4.03
C VAL A 40 13.96 13.54 -5.43
N GLY A 41 14.33 14.50 -6.28
CA GLY A 41 14.72 14.26 -7.66
C GLY A 41 13.58 14.43 -8.67
N GLN A 42 13.78 13.87 -9.86
CA GLN A 42 12.92 14.13 -11.03
C GLN A 42 12.43 12.85 -11.73
N ASP A 43 12.33 11.73 -11.00
CA ASP A 43 11.75 10.52 -11.59
C ASP A 43 10.31 10.79 -12.05
N PRO A 44 10.00 10.72 -13.36
CA PRO A 44 8.68 11.06 -13.88
C PRO A 44 7.59 10.14 -13.34
N ALA A 45 7.92 8.88 -13.02
CA ALA A 45 6.94 7.96 -12.44
C ALA A 45 6.54 8.41 -11.03
N SER A 46 7.51 8.78 -10.20
CA SER A 46 7.29 9.32 -8.86
C SER A 46 6.46 10.61 -8.88
N GLN A 47 6.72 11.53 -9.82
CA GLN A 47 5.94 12.76 -9.94
C GLN A 47 4.45 12.51 -10.25
N VAL A 48 4.15 11.58 -11.15
CA VAL A 48 2.75 11.22 -11.46
C VAL A 48 2.05 10.64 -10.23
N TYR A 49 2.73 9.79 -9.46
CA TYR A 49 2.17 9.24 -8.22
C TYR A 49 1.94 10.30 -7.15
N VAL A 50 2.89 11.21 -6.95
CA VAL A 50 2.79 12.30 -5.98
C VAL A 50 1.64 13.25 -6.33
N ALA A 51 1.55 13.65 -7.60
CA ALA A 51 0.44 14.48 -8.08
C ALA A 51 -0.93 13.80 -7.84
N SER A 52 -1.02 12.49 -8.08
CA SER A 52 -2.24 11.74 -7.80
C SER A 52 -2.57 11.71 -6.30
N LYS A 53 -1.57 11.61 -5.41
CA LYS A 53 -1.78 11.62 -3.95
C LYS A 53 -2.27 12.98 -3.47
N GLY A 54 -1.64 14.07 -3.92
CA GLY A 54 -2.07 15.43 -3.59
C GLY A 54 -3.51 15.70 -4.03
N LYS A 55 -3.85 15.34 -5.28
CA LYS A 55 -5.21 15.47 -5.80
C LYS A 55 -6.23 14.69 -4.97
N LYS A 56 -5.92 13.45 -4.55
CA LYS A 56 -6.83 12.66 -3.71
C LYS A 56 -6.99 13.21 -2.30
N ALA A 57 -5.93 13.79 -1.73
CA ALA A 57 -6.01 14.50 -0.46
C ALA A 57 -6.97 15.69 -0.55
N GLU A 58 -6.82 16.53 -1.58
CA GLU A 58 -7.72 17.67 -1.84
C GLU A 58 -9.17 17.23 -2.07
N GLU A 59 -9.40 16.18 -2.85
CA GLU A 59 -10.74 15.62 -3.08
C GLU A 59 -11.43 15.17 -1.77
N CYS A 60 -10.65 14.70 -0.79
CA CYS A 60 -11.12 14.33 0.56
C CYS A 60 -11.25 15.53 1.51
N GLY A 61 -10.86 16.73 1.09
CA GLY A 61 -10.89 17.94 1.91
C GLY A 61 -9.68 18.08 2.85
N PHE A 62 -8.58 17.40 2.57
CA PHE A 62 -7.38 17.47 3.42
C PHE A 62 -6.52 18.67 3.04
N HIS A 63 -5.79 19.19 4.01
CA HIS A 63 -4.65 20.07 3.75
C HIS A 63 -3.49 19.23 3.20
N SER A 64 -3.01 19.54 1.99
CA SER A 64 -1.89 18.83 1.37
C SER A 64 -0.76 19.79 1.05
N THR A 65 0.47 19.44 1.43
CA THR A 65 1.68 20.19 1.09
C THR A 65 2.67 19.30 0.36
N GLU A 66 3.12 19.74 -0.80
CA GLU A 66 4.17 19.05 -1.56
C GLU A 66 5.53 19.73 -1.36
N HIS A 67 6.56 18.92 -1.10
CA HIS A 67 7.94 19.35 -1.01
C HIS A 67 8.76 18.64 -2.09
N ALA A 68 8.98 19.33 -3.22
CA ALA A 68 9.83 18.86 -4.29
C ALA A 68 11.27 19.35 -4.08
N LEU A 69 12.17 18.41 -3.82
CA LEU A 69 13.59 18.65 -3.56
C LEU A 69 14.44 18.18 -4.75
N PRO A 70 15.54 18.87 -5.07
CA PRO A 70 16.40 18.47 -6.18
C PRO A 70 17.13 17.15 -5.90
N THR A 71 17.57 16.45 -6.96
CA THR A 71 18.31 15.18 -6.83
C THR A 71 19.60 15.31 -6.02
N HIS A 72 20.20 16.50 -5.92
CA HIS A 72 21.44 16.73 -5.17
C HIS A 72 21.21 17.07 -3.69
N THR A 73 19.97 17.06 -3.21
CA THR A 73 19.67 17.26 -1.79
C THR A 73 20.44 16.27 -0.93
N THR A 74 21.03 16.75 0.15
CA THR A 74 21.78 15.92 1.10
C THR A 74 20.85 15.18 2.05
N GLU A 75 21.35 14.11 2.67
CA GLU A 75 20.60 13.37 3.68
C GLU A 75 20.22 14.27 4.86
N GLU A 76 21.14 15.11 5.32
CA GLU A 76 20.94 16.06 6.43
C GLU A 76 19.86 17.11 6.12
N GLU A 77 19.82 17.63 4.89
CA GLU A 77 18.77 18.55 4.44
C GLU A 77 17.39 17.89 4.47
N LEU A 78 17.30 16.64 4.02
CA LEU A 78 16.05 15.89 4.04
C LEU A 78 15.61 15.54 5.46
N VAL A 79 16.54 15.14 6.33
CA VAL A 79 16.29 14.92 7.77
C VAL A 79 15.73 16.18 8.40
N ALA A 80 16.36 17.34 8.19
CA ALA A 80 15.92 18.61 8.74
C ALA A 80 14.50 19.00 8.27
N LEU A 81 14.16 18.72 7.00
CA LEU A 81 12.79 18.91 6.51
C LEU A 81 11.79 17.99 7.23
N VAL A 82 12.11 16.71 7.37
CA VAL A 82 11.23 15.75 8.06
C VAL A 82 11.03 16.14 9.52
N GLU A 83 12.07 16.58 10.23
CA GLU A 83 11.97 17.08 11.60
C GLU A 83 11.06 18.32 11.70
N LYS A 84 11.17 19.25 10.75
CA LYS A 84 10.26 20.40 10.66
C LYS A 84 8.81 19.96 10.46
N LEU A 85 8.55 18.94 9.64
CA LEU A 85 7.22 18.39 9.43
C LEU A 85 6.70 17.63 10.65
N ASN A 86 7.57 16.94 11.39
CA ASN A 86 7.23 16.32 12.67
C ASN A 86 6.75 17.35 13.68
N ALA A 87 7.41 18.52 13.75
CA ALA A 87 7.02 19.60 14.65
C ALA A 87 5.75 20.38 14.22
N ASN A 88 5.32 20.25 12.96
CA ASN A 88 4.16 20.98 12.45
C ASN A 88 2.83 20.35 12.88
N LEU A 89 2.08 21.03 13.75
CA LEU A 89 0.76 20.57 14.23
C LEU A 89 -0.32 20.53 13.14
N GLY A 90 -0.16 21.25 12.03
CA GLY A 90 -1.06 21.19 10.88
C GLY A 90 -0.82 19.97 9.97
N ILE A 91 0.27 19.23 10.18
CA ILE A 91 0.61 18.02 9.43
C ILE A 91 0.45 16.81 10.32
N HIS A 92 -0.40 15.89 9.91
CA HIS A 92 -0.75 14.68 10.63
C HIS A 92 -0.14 13.44 9.96
N GLY A 93 0.09 13.48 8.66
CA GLY A 93 0.77 12.43 7.90
C GLY A 93 1.97 12.96 7.14
N ILE A 94 3.06 12.21 7.14
CA ILE A 94 4.25 12.48 6.35
C ILE A 94 4.51 11.28 5.46
N LEU A 95 4.69 11.54 4.17
CA LEU A 95 5.12 10.56 3.19
C LEU A 95 6.38 11.06 2.51
N VAL A 96 7.45 10.28 2.59
CA VAL A 96 8.63 10.46 1.75
C VAL A 96 8.56 9.45 0.60
N GLN A 97 8.45 9.94 -0.63
CA GLN A 97 8.29 9.12 -1.81
C GLN A 97 9.59 8.36 -2.12
N LEU A 98 9.48 7.04 -2.23
CA LEU A 98 10.57 6.14 -2.63
C LEU A 98 10.51 5.80 -4.13
N PRO A 99 11.64 5.41 -4.76
CA PRO A 99 13.00 5.38 -4.19
C PRO A 99 13.60 6.78 -4.02
N LEU A 100 14.48 6.94 -3.02
CA LEU A 100 15.33 8.14 -2.90
C LEU A 100 16.59 7.97 -3.76
N PRO A 101 17.28 9.07 -4.09
CA PRO A 101 18.63 9.00 -4.68
C PRO A 101 19.58 8.11 -3.89
N ASP A 102 20.49 7.42 -4.59
CA ASP A 102 21.37 6.38 -4.01
C ASP A 102 22.29 6.88 -2.89
N HIS A 103 22.57 8.17 -2.81
CA HIS A 103 23.39 8.77 -1.75
C HIS A 103 22.63 9.06 -0.45
N ILE A 104 21.32 8.79 -0.40
CA ILE A 104 20.49 8.95 0.80
C ILE A 104 20.04 7.57 1.31
N ASP A 105 20.31 7.31 2.58
CA ASP A 105 19.80 6.16 3.31
C ASP A 105 18.29 6.33 3.57
N SER A 106 17.49 5.69 2.72
CA SER A 106 16.04 5.65 2.87
C SER A 106 15.59 5.10 4.24
N GLY A 107 16.35 4.17 4.82
CA GLY A 107 16.08 3.63 6.15
C GLY A 107 16.17 4.71 7.22
N ARG A 108 17.25 5.50 7.21
CA ARG A 108 17.41 6.65 8.13
C ARG A 108 16.25 7.62 7.99
N ILE A 109 15.89 8.02 6.77
CA ILE A 109 14.80 8.97 6.52
C ILE A 109 13.45 8.45 7.03
N ILE A 110 13.12 7.19 6.76
CA ILE A 110 11.87 6.58 7.24
C ILE A 110 11.83 6.59 8.78
N GLN A 111 12.97 6.30 9.44
CA GLN A 111 13.03 6.31 10.91
C GLN A 111 13.07 7.72 11.52
N THR A 112 13.32 8.76 10.73
CA THR A 112 13.18 10.16 11.19
C THR A 112 11.71 10.58 11.28
N ILE A 113 10.81 9.97 10.51
CA ILE A 113 9.38 10.30 10.54
C ILE A 113 8.81 9.89 11.91
N ALA A 114 8.11 10.81 12.60
CA ALA A 114 7.47 10.48 13.87
C ALA A 114 6.50 9.29 13.68
N PRO A 115 6.54 8.24 14.53
CA PRO A 115 5.71 7.05 14.36
C PRO A 115 4.20 7.35 14.22
N GLU A 116 3.73 8.38 14.93
CA GLU A 116 2.36 8.86 14.90
C GLU A 116 1.96 9.60 13.61
N LYS A 117 2.95 9.99 12.79
CA LYS A 117 2.78 10.63 11.48
C LYS A 117 3.24 9.77 10.30
N ASP A 118 3.76 8.57 10.56
CA ASP A 118 4.19 7.59 9.56
C ASP A 118 2.96 6.91 8.91
N VAL A 119 2.28 7.66 8.05
CA VAL A 119 1.04 7.21 7.39
C VAL A 119 1.28 6.18 6.28
N ASP A 120 2.53 5.92 5.92
CA ASP A 120 2.91 4.82 5.01
C ASP A 120 3.32 3.55 5.79
N GLY A 121 3.45 3.61 7.12
CA GLY A 121 3.57 2.46 8.01
C GLY A 121 4.93 1.77 8.02
N PHE A 122 6.01 2.46 7.65
CA PHE A 122 7.35 1.86 7.51
C PHE A 122 8.28 2.12 8.70
N HIS A 123 7.89 2.97 9.64
CA HIS A 123 8.63 3.21 10.87
C HIS A 123 8.67 1.93 11.72
N PHE A 124 9.82 1.60 12.32
CA PHE A 124 10.02 0.33 13.03
C PHE A 124 9.05 0.13 14.19
N ILE A 125 8.62 1.21 14.85
CA ILE A 125 7.55 1.16 15.87
C ILE A 125 6.23 0.64 15.26
N ASN A 126 5.81 1.13 14.09
CA ASN A 126 4.57 0.68 13.44
C ASN A 126 4.71 -0.74 12.90
N VAL A 127 5.87 -1.08 12.33
CA VAL A 127 6.20 -2.45 11.90
C VAL A 127 6.19 -3.42 13.09
N GLY A 128 6.73 -3.00 14.23
CA GLY A 128 6.75 -3.77 15.47
C GLY A 128 5.35 -4.01 16.02
N LYS A 129 4.52 -2.95 16.09
CA LYS A 129 3.09 -3.07 16.47
C LYS A 129 2.33 -4.02 15.54
N LEU A 130 2.53 -3.91 14.23
CA LEU A 130 1.94 -4.86 13.28
C LEU A 130 2.40 -6.30 13.55
N GLY A 131 3.70 -6.49 13.76
CA GLY A 131 4.27 -7.82 14.05
C GLY A 131 3.76 -8.45 15.34
N THR A 132 3.39 -7.64 16.34
CA THR A 132 2.80 -8.12 17.60
C THR A 132 1.27 -8.17 17.58
N GLY A 133 0.63 -7.77 16.48
CA GLY A 133 -0.83 -7.77 16.33
C GLY A 133 -1.56 -6.56 16.92
N GLN A 134 -0.85 -5.49 17.29
CA GLN A 134 -1.43 -4.24 17.83
C GLN A 134 -1.98 -3.32 16.73
N LEU A 135 -2.86 -3.84 15.88
CA LEU A 135 -3.37 -3.14 14.69
C LEU A 135 -4.09 -1.83 15.02
N ASP A 136 -4.79 -1.75 16.15
CA ASP A 136 -5.55 -0.56 16.58
C ASP A 136 -4.69 0.70 16.76
N THR A 137 -3.38 0.51 17.00
CA THR A 137 -2.43 1.60 17.26
C THR A 137 -1.31 1.68 16.23
N ALA A 138 -1.23 0.72 15.31
CA ALA A 138 -0.27 0.70 14.22
C ALA A 138 -0.75 1.58 13.07
N PHE A 139 0.18 2.19 12.36
CA PHE A 139 -0.05 2.53 10.96
C PHE A 139 0.41 1.37 10.10
N VAL A 140 -0.54 0.71 9.44
CA VAL A 140 -0.25 -0.44 8.59
C VAL A 140 0.17 0.06 7.21
N PRO A 141 1.23 -0.52 6.61
CA PRO A 141 1.60 -0.28 5.22
C PRO A 141 0.43 -0.26 4.25
N CYS A 142 0.32 0.82 3.46
CA CYS A 142 -0.85 1.11 2.64
C CYS A 142 -1.15 0.00 1.62
N THR A 143 -0.12 -0.49 0.94
CA THR A 143 -0.26 -1.54 -0.10
C THR A 143 -0.74 -2.87 0.51
N PRO A 144 -0.10 -3.40 1.58
CA PRO A 144 -0.62 -4.54 2.35
C PRO A 144 -2.05 -4.36 2.87
N ALA A 145 -2.37 -3.23 3.50
CA ALA A 145 -3.72 -2.96 3.98
C ALA A 145 -4.76 -2.95 2.84
N GLY A 146 -4.40 -2.34 1.70
CA GLY A 146 -5.22 -2.36 0.49
C GLY A 146 -5.45 -3.77 -0.04
N SER A 147 -4.39 -4.58 -0.13
CA SER A 147 -4.48 -5.99 -0.52
C SER A 147 -5.40 -6.79 0.40
N MET A 148 -5.34 -6.57 1.73
CA MET A 148 -6.23 -7.24 2.67
C MET A 148 -7.70 -6.91 2.42
N ILE A 149 -8.04 -5.63 2.24
CA ILE A 149 -9.42 -5.24 1.92
C ILE A 149 -9.91 -5.95 0.66
N LEU A 150 -9.07 -6.05 -0.37
CA LEU A 150 -9.43 -6.76 -1.61
C LEU A 150 -9.65 -8.26 -1.38
N ILE A 151 -8.87 -8.89 -0.51
CA ILE A 151 -9.05 -10.29 -0.11
C ILE A 151 -10.35 -10.47 0.69
N GLU A 152 -10.61 -9.57 1.64
CA GLU A 152 -11.81 -9.59 2.48
C GLU A 152 -13.09 -9.41 1.66
N ARG A 153 -13.04 -8.65 0.56
CA ARG A 153 -14.16 -8.52 -0.39
C ARG A 153 -14.48 -9.83 -1.13
N VAL A 154 -13.59 -10.81 -1.12
CA VAL A 154 -13.81 -12.13 -1.69
C VAL A 154 -14.21 -13.15 -0.63
N HIS A 155 -13.52 -13.17 0.51
CA HIS A 155 -13.64 -14.26 1.50
C HIS A 155 -14.27 -13.86 2.83
N GLY A 156 -14.44 -12.57 3.10
CA GLY A 156 -14.73 -12.05 4.44
C GLY A 156 -13.48 -11.83 5.29
N ARG A 157 -13.65 -11.38 6.53
CA ARG A 157 -12.55 -11.00 7.44
C ARG A 157 -11.87 -12.17 8.12
N ASP A 158 -12.60 -13.26 8.36
CA ASP A 158 -12.03 -14.46 8.95
C ASP A 158 -11.51 -15.38 7.84
N LEU A 159 -10.18 -15.48 7.74
CA LEU A 159 -9.49 -16.35 6.78
C LEU A 159 -9.06 -17.67 7.43
N SER A 160 -9.71 -18.07 8.53
CA SER A 160 -9.49 -19.36 9.19
C SER A 160 -9.55 -20.51 8.19
N GLY A 161 -8.48 -21.31 8.16
CA GLY A 161 -8.37 -22.49 7.30
C GLY A 161 -7.86 -22.23 5.87
N PHE A 162 -7.72 -20.96 5.45
CA PHE A 162 -7.10 -20.64 4.17
C PHE A 162 -5.58 -20.80 4.23
N SER A 163 -4.99 -21.39 3.19
CA SER A 163 -3.56 -21.39 2.94
C SER A 163 -3.19 -20.18 2.08
N ALA A 164 -2.38 -19.26 2.62
CA ALA A 164 -1.90 -18.09 1.89
C ALA A 164 -0.41 -18.20 1.57
N VAL A 165 -0.03 -17.97 0.32
CA VAL A 165 1.37 -17.89 -0.12
C VAL A 165 1.67 -16.47 -0.55
N VAL A 166 2.66 -15.85 0.10
CA VAL A 166 3.17 -14.53 -0.25
C VAL A 166 4.50 -14.69 -0.97
N VAL A 167 4.54 -14.39 -2.26
CA VAL A 167 5.77 -14.43 -3.07
C VAL A 167 6.41 -13.05 -3.03
N GLY A 168 7.39 -12.87 -2.15
CA GLY A 168 8.02 -11.58 -1.87
C GLY A 168 8.14 -11.35 -0.36
N ARG A 169 9.27 -10.78 0.07
CA ARG A 169 9.58 -10.54 1.49
C ARG A 169 10.15 -9.15 1.77
N SER A 170 9.78 -8.19 0.94
CA SER A 170 10.16 -6.79 1.16
C SER A 170 9.60 -6.28 2.49
N ASN A 171 10.28 -5.30 3.08
CA ASN A 171 9.83 -4.69 4.34
C ASN A 171 8.54 -3.88 4.16
N ILE A 172 8.28 -3.40 2.93
CA ILE A 172 7.16 -2.50 2.61
C ILE A 172 5.89 -3.24 2.15
N VAL A 173 6.01 -4.48 1.66
CA VAL A 173 4.86 -5.25 1.15
C VAL A 173 4.84 -6.66 1.71
N GLY A 174 5.84 -7.48 1.36
CA GLY A 174 5.78 -8.93 1.57
C GLY A 174 5.69 -9.36 3.03
N LYS A 175 6.52 -8.78 3.91
CA LYS A 175 6.44 -9.09 5.35
C LYS A 175 5.17 -8.55 6.00
N PRO A 176 4.76 -7.29 5.78
CA PRO A 176 3.52 -6.78 6.37
C PRO A 176 2.27 -7.56 5.92
N ILE A 177 2.11 -7.89 4.63
CA ILE A 177 0.92 -8.63 4.18
C ILE A 177 0.86 -10.04 4.77
N ALA A 178 2.02 -10.68 4.96
CA ALA A 178 2.10 -11.97 5.64
C ALA A 178 1.61 -11.86 7.10
N ASN A 179 1.99 -10.81 7.82
CA ASN A 179 1.52 -10.58 9.19
C ASN A 179 0.01 -10.30 9.25
N LEU A 180 -0.53 -9.53 8.28
CA LEU A 180 -1.96 -9.25 8.24
C LEU A 180 -2.79 -10.51 7.92
N LEU A 181 -2.34 -11.32 6.98
CA LEU A 181 -2.96 -12.61 6.67
C LEU A 181 -2.95 -13.54 7.87
N LEU A 182 -1.82 -13.59 8.59
CA LEU A 182 -1.70 -14.38 9.82
C LEU A 182 -2.64 -13.87 10.92
N HIS A 183 -2.74 -12.54 11.08
CA HIS A 183 -3.67 -11.93 12.02
C HIS A 183 -5.14 -12.23 11.68
N ALA A 184 -5.45 -12.39 10.39
CA ALA A 184 -6.76 -12.82 9.89
C ALA A 184 -6.97 -14.36 9.93
N ASN A 185 -6.14 -15.10 10.67
CA ASN A 185 -6.20 -16.57 10.86
C ASN A 185 -5.80 -17.45 9.66
N ALA A 186 -5.22 -16.89 8.60
CA ALA A 186 -4.70 -17.71 7.50
C ALA A 186 -3.43 -18.46 7.90
N THR A 187 -3.22 -19.66 7.34
CA THR A 187 -1.90 -20.32 7.37
C THR A 187 -1.01 -19.68 6.32
N VAL A 188 0.07 -19.01 6.73
CA VAL A 188 0.89 -18.20 5.82
C VAL A 188 2.23 -18.85 5.51
N THR A 189 2.56 -18.96 4.22
CA THR A 189 3.91 -19.29 3.75
C THR A 189 4.53 -18.11 3.01
N ILE A 190 5.72 -17.68 3.43
CA ILE A 190 6.47 -16.61 2.76
C ILE A 190 7.52 -17.22 1.83
N ALA A 191 7.39 -16.93 0.54
CA ALA A 191 8.30 -17.39 -0.51
C ALA A 191 9.18 -16.24 -1.04
N HIS A 192 10.34 -16.57 -1.61
CA HIS A 192 11.30 -15.60 -2.13
C HIS A 192 12.26 -16.23 -3.15
N SER A 193 13.22 -15.44 -3.63
CA SER A 193 14.23 -15.83 -4.65
C SER A 193 15.12 -17.04 -4.30
N ARG A 194 15.03 -17.56 -3.07
CA ARG A 194 15.79 -18.74 -2.61
C ARG A 194 14.88 -19.92 -2.24
N THR A 195 13.58 -19.78 -2.45
CA THR A 195 12.60 -20.85 -2.27
C THR A 195 12.81 -21.89 -3.36
N LYS A 196 12.99 -23.15 -2.97
CA LYS A 196 13.02 -24.28 -3.90
C LYS A 196 11.60 -24.60 -4.37
N ASN A 197 11.45 -25.05 -5.62
CA ASN A 197 10.17 -25.43 -6.22
C ASN A 197 9.06 -24.38 -6.05
N LEU A 198 9.39 -23.10 -6.26
CA LEU A 198 8.45 -22.00 -6.12
C LEU A 198 7.10 -22.20 -6.86
N PRO A 199 7.06 -22.74 -8.11
CA PRO A 199 5.78 -23.02 -8.79
C PRO A 199 4.89 -24.00 -8.04
N GLU A 200 5.47 -25.05 -7.46
CA GLU A 200 4.75 -26.07 -6.69
C GLU A 200 4.19 -25.48 -5.40
N LEU A 201 4.97 -24.65 -4.71
CA LEU A 201 4.51 -23.96 -3.52
C LEU A 201 3.36 -22.99 -3.82
N CYS A 202 3.43 -22.23 -4.92
CA CYS A 202 2.32 -21.34 -5.32
C CYS A 202 1.03 -22.13 -5.59
N ARG A 203 1.12 -23.37 -6.10
CA ARG A 203 -0.03 -24.24 -6.37
C ARG A 203 -0.74 -24.77 -5.11
N SER A 204 -0.16 -24.61 -3.92
CA SER A 204 -0.85 -24.96 -2.68
C SER A 204 -1.71 -23.82 -2.11
N ALA A 205 -1.59 -22.61 -2.66
CA ALA A 205 -2.21 -21.41 -2.12
C ALA A 205 -3.70 -21.30 -2.49
N ASP A 206 -4.56 -21.10 -1.48
CA ASP A 206 -5.92 -20.59 -1.68
C ASP A 206 -5.90 -19.08 -1.97
N ILE A 207 -4.95 -18.38 -1.33
CA ILE A 207 -4.67 -16.95 -1.54
C ILE A 207 -3.21 -16.80 -1.96
N LEU A 208 -2.97 -16.35 -3.20
CA LEU A 208 -1.63 -16.11 -3.74
C LEU A 208 -1.39 -14.61 -3.85
N VAL A 209 -0.44 -14.08 -3.08
CA VAL A 209 -0.03 -12.67 -3.16
C VAL A 209 1.32 -12.57 -3.88
N ALA A 210 1.35 -11.89 -5.01
CA ALA A 210 2.54 -11.66 -5.82
C ALA A 210 3.12 -10.26 -5.55
N ALA A 211 4.33 -10.19 -5.00
CA ALA A 211 5.01 -8.95 -4.65
C ALA A 211 6.53 -9.07 -4.89
N VAL A 212 6.90 -9.45 -6.11
CA VAL A 212 8.29 -9.73 -6.54
C VAL A 212 8.92 -8.63 -7.38
N GLY A 213 8.12 -7.75 -8.01
CA GLY A 213 8.62 -6.72 -8.91
C GLY A 213 9.29 -7.31 -10.16
N ARG A 214 8.67 -8.36 -10.72
CA ARG A 214 9.15 -9.06 -11.92
C ARG A 214 7.98 -9.28 -12.88
N PRO A 215 7.98 -8.62 -14.06
CA PRO A 215 6.86 -8.65 -14.98
C PRO A 215 6.43 -10.09 -15.32
N GLU A 216 5.17 -10.40 -15.07
CA GLU A 216 4.51 -11.64 -15.49
C GLU A 216 5.27 -12.94 -15.10
N MET A 217 6.01 -12.92 -13.99
CA MET A 217 6.80 -14.06 -13.51
C MET A 217 5.92 -15.26 -13.13
N ILE A 218 4.81 -15.01 -12.43
CA ILE A 218 3.89 -16.06 -11.99
C ILE A 218 2.99 -16.45 -13.16
N LYS A 219 3.11 -17.70 -13.59
CA LYS A 219 2.41 -18.27 -14.74
C LYS A 219 1.15 -19.03 -14.34
N ALA A 220 0.29 -19.35 -15.30
CA ALA A 220 -0.96 -20.06 -15.05
C ALA A 220 -0.78 -21.40 -14.30
N ASP A 221 0.28 -22.14 -14.59
CA ASP A 221 0.59 -23.42 -13.95
C ASP A 221 1.12 -23.29 -12.51
N TRP A 222 1.31 -22.07 -12.01
CA TRP A 222 1.65 -21.80 -10.61
C TRP A 222 0.39 -21.57 -9.76
N VAL A 223 -0.75 -21.31 -10.40
CA VAL A 223 -2.00 -20.93 -9.73
C VAL A 223 -2.85 -22.16 -9.44
N LYS A 224 -3.23 -22.35 -8.18
CA LYS A 224 -4.22 -23.37 -7.79
C LYS A 224 -5.57 -23.05 -8.44
N PRO A 225 -6.26 -24.02 -9.08
CA PRO A 225 -7.61 -23.81 -9.59
C PRO A 225 -8.55 -23.28 -8.50
N GLY A 226 -9.23 -22.17 -8.78
CA GLY A 226 -10.14 -21.51 -7.82
C GLY A 226 -9.47 -20.56 -6.83
N ALA A 227 -8.14 -20.41 -6.83
CA ALA A 227 -7.44 -19.50 -5.92
C ALA A 227 -7.79 -18.02 -6.15
N THR A 228 -7.62 -17.24 -5.09
CA THR A 228 -7.60 -15.78 -5.16
C THR A 228 -6.19 -15.28 -5.38
N VAL A 229 -5.98 -14.51 -6.45
CA VAL A 229 -4.67 -13.98 -6.83
C VAL A 229 -4.65 -12.46 -6.64
N ILE A 230 -3.76 -11.99 -5.77
CA ILE A 230 -3.49 -10.58 -5.54
C ILE A 230 -2.14 -10.23 -6.16
N ASP A 231 -2.19 -9.50 -7.26
CA ASP A 231 -1.02 -9.00 -7.97
C ASP A 231 -0.69 -7.57 -7.51
N VAL A 232 0.37 -7.46 -6.71
CA VAL A 232 0.85 -6.18 -6.18
C VAL A 232 1.87 -5.53 -7.14
N GLY A 233 2.41 -6.28 -8.09
CA GLY A 233 3.42 -5.81 -9.02
C GLY A 233 2.93 -4.67 -9.89
N ILE A 234 3.78 -3.66 -10.11
CA ILE A 234 3.58 -2.64 -11.13
C ILE A 234 4.88 -2.51 -11.91
N ASN A 235 4.91 -3.14 -13.08
CA ASN A 235 6.07 -3.21 -13.94
C ASN A 235 5.80 -2.46 -15.24
N ARG A 236 6.72 -1.58 -15.64
CA ARG A 236 6.63 -0.87 -16.92
C ARG A 236 7.40 -1.65 -17.97
N ILE A 237 6.71 -2.08 -19.03
CA ILE A 237 7.32 -2.78 -20.17
C ILE A 237 7.16 -1.95 -21.45
N SER A 238 8.13 -2.07 -22.36
CA SER A 238 8.05 -1.45 -23.69
C SER A 238 6.91 -2.10 -24.49
N GLY A 239 5.99 -1.30 -25.02
CA GLY A 239 4.87 -1.82 -25.80
C GLY A 239 5.30 -2.39 -27.15
N ALA A 240 4.83 -3.58 -27.49
CA ALA A 240 4.95 -4.14 -28.83
C ALA A 240 4.02 -3.39 -29.80
N GLY A 241 4.57 -2.51 -30.63
CA GLY A 241 3.86 -1.92 -31.77
C GLY A 241 3.86 -0.38 -31.82
N ASN A 242 3.62 0.30 -30.69
CA ASN A 242 3.32 1.75 -30.70
C ASN A 242 4.30 2.60 -29.86
N GLY A 243 5.36 2.00 -29.31
CA GLY A 243 6.30 2.69 -28.40
C GLY A 243 5.72 3.14 -27.05
N LYS A 244 4.39 3.03 -26.84
CA LYS A 244 3.73 3.35 -25.56
C LYS A 244 4.03 2.25 -24.55
N ALA A 245 4.60 2.64 -23.41
CA ALA A 245 4.85 1.75 -22.30
C ALA A 245 3.53 1.17 -21.74
N ARG A 246 3.50 -0.14 -21.50
CA ARG A 246 2.39 -0.84 -20.84
C ARG A 246 2.75 -1.10 -19.38
N LEU A 247 1.76 -1.04 -18.50
CA LEU A 247 1.89 -1.53 -17.13
C LEU A 247 1.38 -2.97 -17.07
N VAL A 248 2.16 -3.84 -16.46
CA VAL A 248 1.81 -5.24 -16.19
C VAL A 248 2.18 -5.58 -14.76
N GLY A 249 1.54 -6.59 -14.19
CA GLY A 249 1.82 -7.04 -12.84
C GLY A 249 2.95 -8.06 -12.78
N ASP A 250 3.09 -8.70 -11.62
CA ASP A 250 3.99 -9.83 -11.40
C ASP A 250 3.39 -11.17 -11.87
N VAL A 251 2.08 -11.19 -12.17
CA VAL A 251 1.32 -12.34 -12.64
C VAL A 251 1.01 -12.16 -14.13
N ALA A 252 1.16 -13.24 -14.90
CA ALA A 252 0.70 -13.30 -16.29
C ALA A 252 -0.84 -13.34 -16.31
N PHE A 253 -1.47 -12.16 -16.25
CA PHE A 253 -2.89 -12.00 -15.94
C PHE A 253 -3.82 -12.83 -16.83
N GLU A 254 -3.66 -12.77 -18.16
CA GLU A 254 -4.57 -13.44 -19.10
C GLU A 254 -4.62 -14.96 -18.88
N GLU A 255 -3.45 -15.59 -18.73
CA GLU A 255 -3.37 -17.03 -18.53
C GLU A 255 -3.73 -17.43 -17.08
N ALA A 256 -3.34 -16.65 -16.08
CA ALA A 256 -3.67 -16.90 -14.68
C ALA A 256 -5.18 -16.78 -14.40
N ALA A 257 -5.86 -15.84 -15.07
CA ALA A 257 -7.31 -15.65 -14.97
C ALA A 257 -8.12 -16.87 -15.48
N THR A 258 -7.49 -17.77 -16.25
CA THR A 258 -8.13 -19.03 -16.65
C THR A 258 -8.19 -20.06 -15.52
N LYS A 259 -7.35 -19.91 -14.48
CA LYS A 259 -7.24 -20.81 -13.33
C LYS A 259 -7.82 -20.21 -12.05
N ALA A 260 -7.59 -18.92 -11.82
CA ALA A 260 -8.02 -18.22 -10.62
C ALA A 260 -9.55 -18.21 -10.46
N GLY A 261 -10.02 -18.30 -9.23
CA GLY A 261 -11.41 -18.02 -8.87
C GLY A 261 -11.67 -16.52 -8.77
N ALA A 262 -10.69 -15.76 -8.29
CA ALA A 262 -10.70 -14.30 -8.30
C ALA A 262 -9.28 -13.75 -8.54
N ILE A 263 -9.15 -12.62 -9.25
CA ILE A 263 -7.84 -12.02 -9.58
C ILE A 263 -7.91 -10.49 -9.66
N THR A 264 -6.90 -9.81 -9.13
CA THR A 264 -6.74 -8.35 -9.31
C THR A 264 -6.11 -8.02 -10.67
N PRO A 265 -6.64 -7.06 -11.43
CA PRO A 265 -6.01 -6.60 -12.66
C PRO A 265 -4.83 -5.66 -12.38
N VAL A 266 -3.90 -5.57 -13.32
CA VAL A 266 -2.84 -4.54 -13.33
C VAL A 266 -2.84 -3.83 -14.68
N PRO A 267 -3.09 -2.50 -14.72
CA PRO A 267 -3.46 -1.63 -13.61
C PRO A 267 -4.91 -1.86 -13.12
N GLY A 268 -5.30 -1.20 -12.03
CA GLY A 268 -6.69 -1.14 -11.56
C GLY A 268 -7.03 -2.05 -10.36
N GLY A 269 -6.08 -2.88 -9.92
CA GLY A 269 -6.19 -3.70 -8.71
C GLY A 269 -5.63 -3.01 -7.46
N VAL A 270 -4.45 -3.42 -7.01
CA VAL A 270 -3.88 -2.99 -5.72
C VAL A 270 -3.47 -1.50 -5.71
N GLY A 271 -2.95 -0.97 -6.81
CA GLY A 271 -2.41 0.41 -6.87
C GLY A 271 -3.36 1.53 -6.40
N PRO A 272 -4.62 1.59 -6.90
CA PRO A 272 -5.61 2.55 -6.42
C PRO A 272 -5.88 2.46 -4.91
N MET A 273 -5.84 1.25 -4.34
CA MET A 273 -6.04 1.06 -2.91
C MET A 273 -4.92 1.71 -2.11
N THR A 274 -3.66 1.62 -2.54
CA THR A 274 -2.52 2.25 -1.84
C THR A 274 -2.77 3.74 -1.56
N ILE A 275 -3.34 4.48 -2.52
CA ILE A 275 -3.63 5.91 -2.33
C ILE A 275 -4.80 6.10 -1.35
N ALA A 276 -5.86 5.30 -1.45
CA ALA A 276 -6.98 5.35 -0.52
C ALA A 276 -6.55 5.07 0.93
N LEU A 277 -5.66 4.10 1.12
CA LEU A 277 -5.13 3.73 2.44
C LEU A 277 -4.21 4.79 3.02
N LEU A 278 -3.45 5.50 2.19
CA LEU A 278 -2.67 6.66 2.63
C LEU A 278 -3.59 7.76 3.19
N MET A 279 -4.73 8.01 2.53
CA MET A 279 -5.72 8.96 3.02
C MET A 279 -6.37 8.47 4.32
N ALA A 280 -6.69 7.17 4.40
CA ALA A 280 -7.22 6.58 5.62
C ALA A 280 -6.26 6.74 6.81
N ASN A 281 -4.98 6.40 6.63
CA ASN A 281 -3.97 6.54 7.68
C ASN A 281 -3.79 8.01 8.08
N THR A 282 -3.83 8.95 7.13
CA THR A 282 -3.79 10.39 7.44
C THR A 282 -4.99 10.83 8.27
N LEU A 283 -6.19 10.36 7.93
CA LEU A 283 -7.40 10.65 8.71
C LEU A 283 -7.35 10.02 10.11
N THR A 284 -6.80 8.82 10.24
CA THR A 284 -6.54 8.18 11.54
C THR A 284 -5.60 9.03 12.40
N ALA A 285 -4.49 9.51 11.82
CA ALA A 285 -3.54 10.37 12.53
C ALA A 285 -4.18 11.68 12.99
N ALA A 286 -4.95 12.34 12.10
CA ALA A 286 -5.67 13.57 12.42
C ALA A 286 -6.74 13.35 13.51
N SER A 287 -7.50 12.26 13.41
CA SER A 287 -8.52 11.91 14.41
C SER A 287 -7.89 11.69 15.79
N ARG A 288 -6.78 10.95 15.86
CA ARG A 288 -6.03 10.74 17.11
C ARG A 288 -5.51 12.06 17.69
N ALA A 289 -4.96 12.95 16.87
CA ALA A 289 -4.51 14.28 17.29
C ALA A 289 -5.66 15.14 17.83
N ALA A 290 -6.88 14.96 17.31
CA ALA A 290 -8.10 15.61 17.78
C ALA A 290 -8.77 14.91 18.98
N GLY A 291 -8.18 13.86 19.54
CA GLY A 291 -8.78 13.08 20.64
C GLY A 291 -10.01 12.27 20.22
N ARG A 292 -10.14 11.94 18.93
CA ARG A 292 -11.21 11.12 18.37
C ARG A 292 -10.69 9.73 17.95
N ALA A 293 -11.57 8.75 17.97
CA ALA A 293 -11.31 7.44 17.41
C ALA A 293 -11.83 7.37 15.97
N PHE A 294 -11.02 6.87 15.05
CA PHE A 294 -11.41 6.51 13.69
C PHE A 294 -10.87 5.12 13.37
N ALA A 295 -11.74 4.25 12.88
CA ALA A 295 -11.39 2.91 12.42
C ALA A 295 -11.70 2.81 10.92
N LEU A 296 -10.69 2.45 10.13
CA LEU A 296 -10.81 2.25 8.68
C LEU A 296 -11.90 1.22 8.32
N GLU A 297 -12.15 0.27 9.21
CA GLU A 297 -13.17 -0.77 9.07
C GLU A 297 -14.59 -0.23 8.86
N ALA A 298 -14.86 1.01 9.27
CA ALA A 298 -16.13 1.68 8.97
C ALA A 298 -16.23 2.08 7.48
N CYS A 299 -15.10 2.12 6.78
CA CYS A 299 -14.98 2.55 5.39
C CYS A 299 -14.73 1.40 4.41
N SER A 300 -14.10 0.30 4.83
CA SER A 300 -13.70 -0.81 3.95
C SER A 300 -14.74 -1.90 3.72
#